data_AF-A0AAJ1P972-F1
#
_entry.id   AF-A0AAJ1P972-F1
#
_cell.length_a   1.000
_cell.length_b   1.000
_cell.length_c   1.000
_cell.angle_alpha   90.00
_cell.angle_beta   90.00
_cell.angle_gamma   90.00
#
_symmetry.space_group_name_H-M   'P 1'
#
loop_
_entity.id
_entity.type
_entity.pdbx_description
1 polymer ?
#
loop_
_entity_poly.entity_id
_entity_poly.type
_entity_poly.pdbx_seq_one_letter_code
_entity_poly.pdbx_strand_id
1 'polypeptide(L)'
;MAFSSITSLAARMRFGHGTHTPHPTMADLVEGCCFAALAAAIAHAVATGTYTSLATPRAKPYLVVTAILLGLMAVAACIGMLHTATTDVRKSPRWLVALIIPALLISVPFHQSAGSGGFDAYASGRAIPIAKNVYTPDDTRHLHGLDAKRRTITIGNDEFGAWFEQIDHNPQRYAGYRIRVTGFVSYSRTYGRHEFQVARQFMSCCILDMTPFGFMAVSKGKAPAEHQWVTVEARLENGTYGASGYERQGLVLHVISLHQTKDAPTGYFYWQ
;
A
#
# COMPACT_ATOMS: atom_id res chain seq x y z
N MET A 1 -19.28 -25.84 -24.60
CA MET A 1 -20.73 -25.69 -24.39
C MET A 1 -21.04 -24.22 -24.19
N ALA A 2 -20.95 -23.47 -25.28
CA ALA A 2 -21.45 -22.11 -25.43
C ALA A 2 -22.71 -22.21 -26.29
N PHE A 3 -23.59 -21.20 -26.22
CA PHE A 3 -24.89 -21.09 -26.91
C PHE A 3 -26.09 -21.74 -26.20
N SER A 4 -26.65 -21.04 -25.20
CA SER A 4 -28.07 -21.19 -24.80
C SER A 4 -28.63 -19.97 -24.02
N SER A 5 -27.79 -19.13 -23.42
CA SER A 5 -28.28 -18.09 -22.49
C SER A 5 -28.61 -16.70 -23.09
N ILE A 6 -28.55 -16.49 -24.41
CA ILE A 6 -28.75 -15.14 -25.00
C ILE A 6 -30.22 -14.89 -25.42
N THR A 7 -31.04 -15.93 -25.58
CA THR A 7 -32.41 -15.80 -26.10
C THR A 7 -33.46 -15.37 -25.07
N SER A 8 -33.09 -15.26 -23.78
CA SER A 8 -34.01 -14.86 -22.70
C SER A 8 -34.14 -13.33 -22.53
N LEU A 9 -33.17 -12.55 -23.04
CA LEU A 9 -33.09 -11.11 -22.78
C LEU A 9 -34.02 -10.27 -23.68
N ALA A 10 -34.50 -10.82 -24.80
CA ALA A 10 -35.31 -10.08 -25.77
C ALA A 10 -36.83 -10.19 -25.58
N ALA A 11 -37.33 -11.07 -24.69
CA ALA A 11 -38.77 -11.37 -24.58
C ALA A 11 -39.51 -10.59 -23.49
N ARG A 12 -38.84 -9.71 -22.73
CA ARG A 12 -39.47 -8.89 -21.67
C ARG A 12 -39.67 -7.41 -22.01
N MET A 13 -39.55 -7.02 -23.27
CA MET A 13 -40.16 -5.78 -23.79
C MET A 13 -41.59 -6.07 -24.26
N ARG A 14 -42.48 -6.45 -23.32
CA ARG A 14 -43.92 -6.29 -23.54
C ARG A 14 -44.36 -5.10 -22.71
N PHE A 15 -44.61 -4.01 -23.41
CA PHE A 15 -45.40 -2.87 -22.94
C PHE A 15 -46.73 -3.39 -22.39
N GLY A 16 -46.79 -3.55 -21.07
CA GLY A 16 -48.02 -3.67 -20.30
C GLY A 16 -48.30 -2.31 -19.68
N HIS A 17 -49.31 -1.61 -20.22
CA HIS A 17 -49.88 -0.42 -19.62
C HIS A 17 -50.53 -0.80 -18.28
N GLY A 18 -49.83 -0.52 -17.19
CA GLY A 18 -50.28 -0.70 -15.82
C GLY A 18 -49.32 0.07 -14.92
N THR A 19 -49.66 1.32 -14.63
CA THR A 19 -48.90 2.19 -13.71
C THR A 19 -49.12 1.73 -12.27
N HIS A 20 -48.60 0.56 -11.92
CA HIS A 20 -48.24 0.29 -10.54
C HIS A 20 -46.81 0.77 -10.37
N THR A 21 -46.64 1.93 -9.72
CA THR A 21 -45.34 2.28 -9.15
C THR A 21 -45.00 1.18 -8.15
N PRO A 22 -43.95 0.36 -8.37
CA PRO A 22 -43.54 -0.60 -7.37
C PRO A 22 -43.12 0.18 -6.12
N HIS A 23 -43.83 -0.02 -5.02
CA HIS A 23 -43.42 0.56 -3.75
C HIS A 23 -42.25 -0.26 -3.21
N PRO A 24 -41.14 0.39 -2.78
CA PRO A 24 -40.00 -0.32 -2.23
C PRO A 24 -40.40 -1.08 -0.97
N THR A 25 -39.92 -2.31 -0.82
CA THR A 25 -40.18 -3.08 0.41
C THR A 25 -39.29 -2.56 1.55
N MET A 26 -39.63 -2.90 2.79
CA MET A 26 -38.78 -2.55 3.95
C MET A 26 -37.36 -3.12 3.82
N ALA A 27 -37.20 -4.28 3.18
CA ALA A 27 -35.90 -4.89 2.95
C ALA A 27 -35.07 -4.08 1.93
N ASP A 28 -35.68 -3.66 0.82
CA ASP A 28 -35.00 -2.84 -0.20
C ASP A 28 -34.58 -1.48 0.36
N LEU A 29 -35.37 -0.90 1.28
CA LEU A 29 -35.01 0.34 1.98
C LEU A 29 -33.80 0.15 2.91
N VAL A 30 -33.75 -0.95 3.66
CA VAL A 30 -32.60 -1.28 4.52
C VAL A 30 -31.34 -1.52 3.68
N GLU A 31 -31.47 -2.19 2.53
CA GLU A 31 -30.38 -2.37 1.56
C GLU A 31 -29.84 -1.03 1.05
N GLY A 32 -30.75 -0.17 0.59
CA GLY A 32 -30.41 1.17 0.11
C GLY A 32 -29.68 1.99 1.15
N CYS A 33 -30.13 1.95 2.41
CA CYS A 33 -29.46 2.62 3.54
C CYS A 33 -28.03 2.09 3.76
N CYS A 34 -27.80 0.77 3.66
CA CYS A 34 -26.47 0.20 3.79
C CYS A 34 -25.53 0.62 2.66
N PHE A 35 -26.01 0.62 1.41
CA PHE A 35 -25.22 1.12 0.28
C PHE A 35 -24.92 2.61 0.40
N ALA A 36 -25.89 3.42 0.81
CA ALA A 36 -25.70 4.85 1.04
C ALA A 36 -24.67 5.12 2.15
N ALA A 37 -24.75 4.38 3.26
CA ALA A 37 -23.80 4.51 4.36
C ALA A 37 -22.37 4.14 3.94
N LEU A 38 -22.19 3.04 3.20
CA LEU A 38 -20.88 2.63 2.68
C LEU A 38 -20.34 3.63 1.65
N ALA A 39 -21.19 4.12 0.73
CA ALA A 39 -20.82 5.13 -0.24
C ALA A 39 -20.35 6.42 0.44
N ALA A 40 -21.07 6.88 1.47
CA ALA A 40 -20.71 8.05 2.25
C ALA A 40 -19.39 7.85 3.02
N ALA A 41 -19.16 6.67 3.61
CA ALA A 41 -17.91 6.35 4.29
C ALA A 41 -16.71 6.37 3.32
N ILE A 42 -16.83 5.74 2.15
CA ILE A 42 -15.78 5.77 1.12
C ILE A 42 -15.55 7.19 0.62
N ALA A 43 -16.60 7.95 0.32
CA ALA A 43 -16.50 9.33 -0.14
C ALA A 43 -15.80 10.22 0.91
N HIS A 44 -16.15 10.06 2.19
CA HIS A 44 -15.52 10.77 3.30
C HIS A 44 -14.03 10.40 3.42
N ALA A 45 -13.69 9.11 3.33
CA ALA A 45 -12.30 8.66 3.39
C ALA A 45 -11.48 9.22 2.22
N VAL A 46 -12.04 9.25 1.01
CA VAL A 46 -11.39 9.85 -0.17
C VAL A 46 -11.22 11.36 -0.03
N ALA A 47 -12.24 12.06 0.50
CA ALA A 47 -12.21 13.51 0.68
C ALA A 47 -11.20 13.95 1.75
N THR A 48 -11.11 13.21 2.86
CA THR A 48 -10.16 13.48 3.95
C THR A 48 -8.76 12.92 3.68
N GLY A 49 -8.61 12.03 2.71
CA GLY A 49 -7.35 11.35 2.40
C GLY A 49 -7.01 10.22 3.37
N THR A 50 -7.86 9.91 4.35
CA THR A 50 -7.58 8.88 5.37
C THR A 50 -7.44 7.49 4.76
N TYR A 51 -8.01 7.23 3.59
CA TYR A 51 -7.84 5.96 2.89
C TYR A 51 -6.37 5.60 2.61
N THR A 52 -5.44 6.57 2.62
CA THR A 52 -4.02 6.30 2.37
C THR A 52 -3.33 5.49 3.47
N SER A 53 -3.95 5.33 4.64
CA SER A 53 -3.47 4.39 5.65
C SER A 53 -3.76 2.93 5.29
N LEU A 54 -4.78 2.69 4.45
CA LEU A 54 -5.24 1.36 4.07
C LEU A 54 -4.82 0.98 2.64
N ALA A 55 -4.81 1.92 1.71
CA ALA A 55 -4.54 1.69 0.30
C ALA A 55 -3.62 2.77 -0.28
N THR A 56 -2.90 2.46 -1.35
CA THR A 56 -2.02 3.44 -2.00
C THR A 56 -2.84 4.61 -2.61
N PRO A 57 -2.26 5.81 -2.79
CA PRO A 57 -2.94 6.94 -3.43
C PRO A 57 -3.48 6.64 -4.84
N ARG A 58 -2.93 5.63 -5.53
CA ARG A 58 -3.44 5.15 -6.83
C ARG A 58 -4.84 4.54 -6.76
N ALA A 59 -5.28 4.12 -5.58
CA ALA A 59 -6.63 3.58 -5.37
C ALA A 59 -7.72 4.66 -5.49
N LYS A 60 -7.36 5.96 -5.37
CA LYS A 60 -8.29 7.08 -5.36
C LYS A 60 -9.36 7.05 -6.47
N PRO A 61 -9.02 6.97 -7.78
CA PRO A 61 -10.03 6.93 -8.83
C PRO A 61 -10.98 5.74 -8.69
N TYR A 62 -10.48 4.57 -8.30
CA TYR A 62 -11.31 3.37 -8.11
C TYR A 62 -12.28 3.53 -6.93
N LEU A 63 -11.83 4.16 -5.83
CA LEU A 63 -12.69 4.45 -4.68
C LEU A 63 -13.79 5.46 -5.01
N VAL A 64 -13.48 6.49 -5.80
CA VAL A 64 -14.49 7.46 -6.28
C VAL A 64 -15.54 6.75 -7.14
N VAL A 65 -15.11 5.94 -8.12
CA VAL A 65 -16.04 5.17 -8.97
C VAL A 65 -16.90 4.23 -8.13
N THR A 66 -16.31 3.55 -7.14
CA THR A 66 -17.03 2.67 -6.22
C THR A 66 -18.08 3.42 -5.42
N ALA A 67 -17.75 4.60 -4.86
CA ALA A 67 -18.70 5.42 -4.12
C ALA A 67 -19.87 5.88 -5.00
N ILE A 68 -19.61 6.26 -6.25
CA ILE A 68 -20.66 6.64 -7.22
C ILE A 68 -21.57 5.43 -7.53
N LEU A 69 -20.99 4.27 -7.86
CA LEU A 69 -21.77 3.06 -8.17
C LEU A 69 -22.63 2.62 -6.98
N LEU A 70 -22.10 2.65 -5.77
CA LEU A 70 -22.86 2.35 -4.55
C LEU A 70 -23.97 3.38 -4.30
N GLY A 71 -23.72 4.66 -4.56
CA GLY A 71 -24.74 5.69 -4.51
C GLY A 71 -25.88 5.46 -5.51
N LEU A 72 -25.56 5.05 -6.75
CA LEU A 72 -26.56 4.70 -7.76
C LEU A 72 -27.37 3.45 -7.34
N MET A 73 -26.71 2.44 -6.76
CA MET A 73 -27.39 1.26 -6.21
C MET A 73 -28.32 1.61 -5.05
N ALA A 74 -27.91 2.53 -4.17
CA ALA A 74 -28.75 3.02 -3.09
C ALA A 74 -30.03 3.70 -3.62
N VAL A 75 -29.89 4.58 -4.62
CA VAL A 75 -31.04 5.25 -5.26
C VAL A 75 -31.95 4.24 -5.97
N ALA A 76 -31.38 3.27 -6.68
CA ALA A 76 -32.16 2.24 -7.37
C ALA A 76 -32.94 1.35 -6.39
N ALA A 77 -32.37 1.04 -5.21
CA ALA A 77 -33.06 0.33 -4.14
C ALA A 77 -34.22 1.18 -3.56
N CYS A 78 -34.01 2.48 -3.33
CA CYS A 78 -35.05 3.39 -2.83
C CYS A 78 -36.22 3.59 -3.81
N ILE A 79 -35.98 3.50 -5.13
CA ILE A 79 -37.03 3.61 -6.16
C ILE A 79 -37.74 2.27 -6.39
N GLY A 80 -37.31 1.19 -5.74
CA GLY A 80 -37.87 -0.15 -5.93
C GLY A 80 -37.51 -0.75 -7.29
N MET A 81 -36.38 -0.34 -7.90
CA MET A 81 -35.92 -0.89 -9.19
C MET A 81 -35.22 -2.24 -8.99
N LEU A 82 -34.55 -2.40 -7.85
CA LEU A 82 -33.88 -3.63 -7.43
C LEU A 82 -34.82 -4.39 -6.49
N HIS A 83 -35.77 -5.14 -7.05
CA HIS A 83 -36.59 -6.02 -6.23
C HIS A 83 -35.77 -7.21 -5.80
N THR A 84 -35.42 -7.28 -4.51
CA THR A 84 -35.01 -8.54 -3.93
C THR A 84 -36.24 -9.46 -3.92
N ALA A 85 -36.26 -10.46 -4.80
CA ALA A 85 -37.35 -11.47 -4.87
C ALA A 85 -37.36 -12.42 -3.65
N THR A 86 -36.98 -11.93 -2.48
CA THR A 86 -36.83 -12.74 -1.28
C THR A 86 -38.09 -12.65 -0.44
N THR A 87 -39.03 -13.54 -0.73
CA THR A 87 -40.08 -13.98 0.21
C THR A 87 -39.53 -14.77 1.41
N ASP A 88 -38.26 -14.64 1.75
CA ASP A 88 -37.62 -15.47 2.77
C ASP A 88 -36.64 -14.67 3.65
N VAL A 89 -37.22 -13.96 4.62
CA VAL A 89 -36.56 -13.15 5.66
C VAL A 89 -35.45 -13.92 6.42
N ARG A 90 -35.45 -15.25 6.35
CA ARG A 90 -34.51 -16.13 7.07
C ARG A 90 -33.08 -16.15 6.50
N LYS A 91 -32.86 -15.71 5.25
CA LYS A 91 -31.52 -15.62 4.64
C LYS A 91 -30.91 -14.21 4.65
N SER A 92 -31.64 -13.25 5.24
CA SER A 92 -31.32 -11.82 5.25
C SER A 92 -30.11 -11.33 6.09
N PRO A 93 -29.57 -12.03 7.11
CA PRO A 93 -28.50 -11.42 7.90
C PRO A 93 -27.12 -11.43 7.21
N ARG A 94 -26.89 -12.27 6.19
CA ARG A 94 -25.53 -12.47 5.62
C ARG A 94 -25.06 -11.30 4.76
N TRP A 95 -25.96 -10.67 4.01
CA TRP A 95 -25.64 -9.56 3.11
C TRP A 95 -25.55 -8.22 3.86
N LEU A 96 -26.37 -8.04 4.90
CA LEU A 96 -26.24 -6.92 5.84
C LEU A 96 -24.90 -6.91 6.57
N VAL A 97 -24.46 -8.08 7.06
CA VAL A 97 -23.14 -8.23 7.68
C VAL A 97 -22.02 -7.95 6.68
N ALA A 98 -22.17 -8.37 5.41
CA ALA A 98 -21.19 -8.12 4.36
C ALA A 98 -21.04 -6.63 3.96
N LEU A 99 -22.02 -5.76 4.25
CA LEU A 99 -21.95 -4.31 3.99
C LEU A 99 -21.59 -3.49 5.22
N ILE A 100 -22.09 -3.89 6.39
CA ILE A 100 -21.82 -3.20 7.66
C ILE A 100 -20.37 -3.39 8.09
N ILE A 101 -19.79 -4.59 7.92
CA ILE A 101 -18.39 -4.83 8.30
C ILE A 101 -17.42 -3.94 7.50
N PRO A 102 -17.47 -3.87 6.15
CA PRO A 102 -16.62 -2.94 5.39
C PRO A 102 -16.87 -1.48 5.74
N ALA A 103 -18.13 -1.07 5.96
CA ALA A 103 -18.45 0.29 6.36
C ALA A 103 -17.81 0.64 7.71
N LEU A 104 -17.86 -0.27 8.69
CA LEU A 104 -17.21 -0.12 9.99
C LEU A 104 -15.68 -0.13 9.89
N LEU A 105 -15.09 -1.02 9.08
CA LEU A 105 -13.63 -1.05 8.89
C LEU A 105 -13.11 0.24 8.25
N ILE A 106 -13.87 0.87 7.35
CA ILE A 106 -13.47 2.13 6.71
C ILE A 106 -13.70 3.34 7.63
N SER A 107 -14.76 3.31 8.44
CA SER A 107 -15.15 4.45 9.29
C SER A 107 -14.51 4.46 10.68
N VAL A 108 -14.16 3.29 11.23
CA VAL A 108 -13.44 3.21 12.49
C VAL A 108 -11.98 3.55 12.18
N PRO A 109 -11.43 4.65 12.73
CA PRO A 109 -10.01 4.89 12.61
C PRO A 109 -9.32 3.72 13.31
N PHE A 110 -8.61 2.89 12.56
CA PHE A 110 -7.72 1.88 13.12
C PHE A 110 -6.60 2.60 13.88
N HIS A 111 -6.89 3.10 15.07
CA HIS A 111 -5.88 3.50 16.01
C HIS A 111 -5.32 2.22 16.60
N GLN A 112 -4.36 1.60 15.92
CA GLN A 112 -3.54 0.60 16.56
C GLN A 112 -2.64 1.35 17.55
N SER A 113 -2.94 1.19 18.84
CA SER A 113 -2.32 1.90 19.95
C SER A 113 -0.80 1.99 19.80
N ALA A 114 -0.27 3.20 19.96
CA ALA A 114 1.15 3.50 20.06
C ALA A 114 1.79 2.61 21.16
N GLY A 115 2.37 1.48 20.78
CA GLY A 115 2.91 0.52 21.73
C GLY A 115 3.01 -0.91 21.21
N SER A 116 2.21 -1.31 20.21
CA SER A 116 2.54 -2.50 19.43
C SER A 116 3.53 -2.08 18.34
N GLY A 117 4.54 -2.90 18.04
CA GLY A 117 5.42 -2.71 16.89
C GLY A 117 4.70 -2.89 15.53
N GLY A 118 3.47 -2.40 15.42
CA GLY A 118 2.62 -2.47 14.24
C GLY A 118 3.05 -1.50 13.16
N PHE A 119 2.40 -1.64 12.00
CA PHE A 119 2.57 -0.87 10.78
C PHE A 119 2.76 0.65 11.02
N ASP A 120 1.98 1.22 11.94
CA ASP A 120 1.94 2.67 12.20
C ASP A 120 3.27 3.22 12.73
N ALA A 121 4.11 2.41 13.37
CA ALA A 121 5.40 2.88 13.86
C ALA A 121 6.42 3.18 12.74
N TYR A 122 6.22 2.62 11.53
CA TYR A 122 7.21 2.68 10.45
C TYR A 122 6.66 3.23 9.12
N ALA A 123 5.33 3.20 8.93
CA ALA A 123 4.67 3.59 7.69
C ALA A 123 3.59 4.66 7.87
N SER A 124 3.32 5.11 9.09
CA SER A 124 2.28 6.12 9.32
C SER A 124 2.61 7.47 8.69
N GLY A 125 1.58 8.31 8.55
CA GLY A 125 1.73 9.74 8.28
C GLY A 125 1.64 10.15 6.82
N ARG A 126 2.25 9.42 5.88
CA ARG A 126 2.26 9.83 4.46
C ARG A 126 2.68 8.74 3.47
N ALA A 127 2.17 8.87 2.24
CA ALA A 127 2.60 8.08 1.09
C ALA A 127 3.64 8.85 0.27
N ILE A 128 4.76 8.21 -0.07
CA ILE A 128 5.88 8.80 -0.79
C ILE A 128 6.00 8.12 -2.16
N PRO A 129 5.81 8.86 -3.27
CA PRO A 129 5.84 8.26 -4.61
C PRO A 129 7.29 7.94 -5.02
N ILE A 130 7.48 6.78 -5.62
CA ILE A 130 8.65 6.44 -6.42
C ILE A 130 8.25 6.61 -7.88
N ALA A 131 8.81 7.62 -8.55
CA ALA A 131 8.50 7.88 -9.95
C ALA A 131 9.00 6.75 -10.85
N LYS A 132 8.28 6.50 -11.95
CA LYS A 132 8.71 5.54 -12.98
C LYS A 132 9.95 6.09 -13.68
N ASN A 133 10.94 5.24 -13.92
CA ASN A 133 12.16 5.54 -14.68
C ASN A 133 13.16 6.49 -14.02
N VAL A 134 13.05 6.72 -12.71
CA VAL A 134 14.05 7.48 -11.92
C VAL A 134 15.46 6.92 -12.11
N TYR A 135 15.58 5.63 -12.44
CA TYR A 135 16.85 4.95 -12.71
C TYR A 135 17.59 5.40 -13.99
N THR A 136 16.97 6.22 -14.84
CA THR A 136 17.60 6.61 -16.11
C THR A 136 18.82 7.51 -15.87
N PRO A 137 19.95 7.30 -16.60
CA PRO A 137 21.21 7.99 -16.31
C PRO A 137 21.14 9.52 -16.28
N ASP A 138 20.29 10.11 -17.13
CA ASP A 138 20.07 11.55 -17.25
C ASP A 138 19.22 12.14 -16.10
N ASP A 139 18.41 11.32 -15.44
CA ASP A 139 17.46 11.74 -14.39
C ASP A 139 18.12 11.86 -13.01
N THR A 140 19.36 11.38 -12.88
CA THR A 140 20.19 11.59 -11.67
C THR A 140 20.43 13.06 -11.32
N ARG A 141 20.16 13.99 -12.24
CA ARG A 141 20.23 15.45 -11.99
C ARG A 141 19.21 15.93 -10.96
N HIS A 142 18.14 15.17 -10.75
CA HIS A 142 17.06 15.53 -9.82
C HIS A 142 17.20 14.89 -8.44
N LEU A 143 18.09 13.90 -8.28
CA LEU A 143 18.34 13.25 -6.99
C LEU A 143 19.38 14.03 -6.18
N HIS A 144 19.00 14.44 -4.98
CA HIS A 144 19.88 15.19 -4.11
C HIS A 144 20.90 14.30 -3.39
N GLY A 145 21.96 14.93 -2.88
CA GLY A 145 22.97 14.28 -2.04
C GLY A 145 24.07 13.51 -2.77
N LEU A 146 24.06 13.46 -4.10
CA LEU A 146 25.16 12.93 -4.90
C LEU A 146 26.33 13.92 -5.01
N ASP A 147 27.51 13.50 -4.59
CA ASP A 147 28.78 14.14 -4.93
C ASP A 147 29.64 13.14 -5.72
N ALA A 148 29.63 13.29 -7.04
CA ALA A 148 30.38 12.42 -7.95
C ALA A 148 31.91 12.60 -7.83
N LYS A 149 32.39 13.79 -7.43
CA LYS A 149 33.83 14.06 -7.28
C LYS A 149 34.39 13.35 -6.06
N ARG A 150 33.67 13.44 -4.94
CA ARG A 150 34.06 12.82 -3.66
C ARG A 150 33.58 11.37 -3.52
N ARG A 151 32.79 10.90 -4.49
CA ARG A 151 32.15 9.57 -4.49
C ARG A 151 31.33 9.33 -3.22
N THR A 152 30.49 10.32 -2.86
CA THR A 152 29.60 10.24 -1.70
C THR A 152 28.14 10.40 -2.09
N ILE A 153 27.24 9.70 -1.40
CA ILE A 153 25.77 9.79 -1.56
C ILE A 153 25.18 10.00 -0.17
N THR A 154 24.42 11.07 0.02
CA THR A 154 23.60 11.28 1.23
C THR A 154 22.14 11.16 0.84
N ILE A 155 21.50 10.05 1.23
CA ILE A 155 20.12 9.78 0.86
C ILE A 155 19.18 10.56 1.79
N GLY A 156 18.39 11.47 1.22
CA GLY A 156 17.29 12.10 1.93
C GLY A 156 16.15 11.11 2.23
N ASN A 157 15.44 11.29 3.34
CA ASN A 157 14.40 10.36 3.78
C ASN A 157 13.29 10.12 2.75
N ASP A 158 12.98 11.12 1.93
CA ASP A 158 11.92 11.09 0.91
C ASP A 158 12.42 10.57 -0.44
N GLU A 159 13.73 10.61 -0.65
CA GLU A 159 14.38 10.09 -1.86
C GLU A 159 14.89 8.66 -1.67
N PHE A 160 14.62 8.02 -0.53
CA PHE A 160 15.09 6.67 -0.26
C PHE A 160 14.70 5.68 -1.36
N GLY A 161 13.41 5.66 -1.75
CA GLY A 161 12.94 4.77 -2.82
C GLY A 161 13.54 5.11 -4.18
N ALA A 162 13.70 6.40 -4.47
CA ALA A 162 14.30 6.89 -5.71
C ALA A 162 15.79 6.49 -5.84
N TRP A 163 16.56 6.67 -4.76
CA TRP A 163 17.96 6.24 -4.68
C TRP A 163 18.11 4.72 -4.70
N PHE A 164 17.20 3.98 -4.04
CA PHE A 164 17.18 2.53 -4.08
C PHE A 164 17.06 2.03 -5.52
N GLU A 165 16.09 2.54 -6.28
CA GLU A 165 15.90 2.21 -7.70
C GLU A 165 17.10 2.57 -8.56
N GLN A 166 17.63 3.79 -8.38
CA GLN A 166 18.78 4.27 -9.14
C GLN A 166 20.01 3.38 -8.93
N ILE A 167 20.27 2.96 -7.70
CA ILE A 167 21.42 2.12 -7.35
C ILE A 167 21.20 0.68 -7.82
N ASP A 168 19.99 0.12 -7.63
CA ASP A 168 19.65 -1.25 -8.02
C ASP A 168 19.77 -1.46 -9.54
N HIS A 169 19.33 -0.48 -10.33
CA HIS A 169 19.42 -0.54 -11.80
C HIS A 169 20.81 -0.16 -12.36
N ASN A 170 21.62 0.59 -11.60
CA ASN A 170 22.96 1.03 -12.04
C ASN A 170 24.07 0.66 -11.04
N PRO A 171 24.18 -0.61 -10.60
CA PRO A 171 25.03 -0.99 -9.47
C PRO A 171 26.52 -0.73 -9.74
N GLN A 172 26.96 -0.94 -10.98
CA GLN A 172 28.36 -0.72 -11.38
C GLN A 172 28.78 0.75 -11.28
N ARG A 173 27.84 1.71 -11.45
CA ARG A 173 28.12 3.15 -11.39
C ARG A 173 28.42 3.61 -9.96
N TYR A 174 27.79 2.97 -8.97
CA TYR A 174 27.84 3.38 -7.58
C TYR A 174 28.71 2.47 -6.70
N ALA A 175 29.26 1.39 -7.26
CA ALA A 175 30.29 0.60 -6.60
C ALA A 175 31.47 1.48 -6.14
N GLY A 176 31.86 1.31 -4.88
CA GLY A 176 32.89 2.07 -4.19
C GLY A 176 32.45 3.41 -3.60
N TYR A 177 31.20 3.86 -3.81
CA TYR A 177 30.70 5.08 -3.19
C TYR A 177 30.52 4.91 -1.69
N ARG A 178 30.73 6.01 -0.94
CA ARG A 178 30.32 6.11 0.46
C ARG A 178 28.89 6.62 0.53
N ILE A 179 28.04 5.91 1.25
CA ILE A 179 26.62 6.21 1.37
C ILE A 179 26.26 6.47 2.82
N ARG A 180 25.45 7.52 3.06
CA ARG A 180 24.76 7.75 4.33
C ARG A 180 23.26 7.58 4.08
N VAL A 181 22.64 6.67 4.82
CA VAL A 181 21.23 6.32 4.66
C VAL A 181 20.58 6.05 6.02
N THR A 182 19.30 6.43 6.15
CA THR A 182 18.51 6.21 7.36
C THR A 182 17.36 5.25 7.06
N GLY A 183 17.19 4.24 7.92
CA GLY A 183 16.16 3.21 7.81
C GLY A 183 16.02 2.44 9.11
N PHE A 184 14.99 1.60 9.22
CA PHE A 184 14.90 0.63 10.30
C PHE A 184 15.63 -0.66 9.91
N VAL A 185 16.13 -1.37 10.92
CA VAL A 185 16.77 -2.67 10.72
C VAL A 185 15.70 -3.72 10.48
N SER A 186 15.86 -4.54 9.44
CA SER A 186 15.03 -5.71 9.20
C SER A 186 15.88 -6.96 8.96
N TYR A 187 15.56 -8.04 9.67
CA TYR A 187 16.19 -9.34 9.52
C TYR A 187 15.27 -10.32 8.77
N SER A 188 15.90 -11.24 8.03
CA SER A 188 15.24 -12.40 7.44
C SER A 188 15.96 -13.67 7.88
N ARG A 189 15.22 -14.79 7.92
CA ARG A 189 15.80 -16.12 8.14
C ARG A 189 16.77 -16.54 7.03
N THR A 190 16.71 -15.89 5.88
CA THR A 190 17.60 -16.13 4.74
C THR A 190 18.87 -15.30 4.79
N TYR A 191 19.03 -14.40 5.78
CA TYR A 191 20.21 -13.55 5.92
C TYR A 191 21.29 -14.23 6.77
N GLY A 192 22.56 -13.89 6.50
CA GLY A 192 23.71 -14.33 7.29
C GLY A 192 23.76 -13.67 8.68
N ARG A 193 24.65 -14.18 9.55
CA ARG A 193 24.75 -13.82 10.98
C ARG A 193 25.07 -12.33 11.26
N HIS A 194 25.56 -11.60 10.26
CA HIS A 194 25.99 -10.20 10.36
C HIS A 194 25.31 -9.31 9.33
N GLU A 195 24.23 -9.82 8.73
CA GLU A 195 23.54 -9.20 7.62
C GLU A 195 22.15 -8.75 8.06
N PHE A 196 21.79 -7.55 7.63
CA PHE A 196 20.48 -6.98 7.87
C PHE A 196 20.14 -6.05 6.72
N GLN A 197 18.86 -5.75 6.56
CA GLN A 197 18.42 -4.74 5.63
C GLN A 197 18.27 -3.41 6.37
N VAL A 198 18.83 -2.34 5.80
CA VAL A 198 18.46 -0.96 6.18
C VAL A 198 17.24 -0.61 5.33
N ALA A 199 16.06 -0.73 5.94
CA ALA A 199 14.80 -0.77 5.24
C ALA A 199 13.91 0.45 5.48
N ARG A 200 13.02 0.67 4.51
CA ARG A 200 11.81 1.49 4.61
C ARG A 200 10.62 0.62 4.23
N GLN A 201 9.42 1.11 4.52
CA GLN A 201 8.20 0.36 4.20
C GLN A 201 7.75 0.66 2.77
N PHE A 202 7.34 -0.38 2.05
CA PHE A 202 6.79 -0.29 0.70
C PHE A 202 5.40 -0.94 0.63
N MET A 203 4.48 -0.26 -0.05
CA MET A 203 3.11 -0.72 -0.26
C MET A 203 2.81 -0.81 -1.77
N SER A 204 2.49 -2.02 -2.25
CA SER A 204 2.09 -2.19 -3.65
C SER A 204 0.64 -1.79 -3.89
N CYS A 205 -0.28 -2.30 -3.06
CA CYS A 205 -1.72 -2.05 -3.21
C CYS A 205 -2.43 -1.61 -1.92
N CYS A 206 -2.18 -2.29 -0.80
CA CYS A 206 -2.83 -2.01 0.48
C CYS A 206 -1.96 -2.36 1.69
N ILE A 207 -2.44 -2.00 2.88
CA ILE A 207 -1.78 -2.25 4.18
C ILE A 207 -1.39 -3.71 4.42
N LEU A 208 -2.15 -4.66 3.86
CA LEU A 208 -1.86 -6.10 3.98
C LEU A 208 -0.67 -6.57 3.13
N ASP A 209 -0.28 -5.79 2.13
CA ASP A 209 0.84 -6.06 1.23
C ASP A 209 2.03 -5.13 1.54
N MET A 210 2.12 -4.67 2.79
CA MET A 210 3.24 -3.84 3.16
C MET A 210 4.46 -4.69 3.50
N THR A 211 5.57 -4.37 2.86
CA THR A 211 6.82 -5.13 2.98
C THR A 211 8.00 -4.19 3.19
N PRO A 212 8.99 -4.58 4.02
CA PRO A 212 10.24 -3.85 4.12
C PRO A 212 11.02 -4.01 2.81
N PHE A 213 11.58 -2.91 2.33
CA PHE A 213 12.52 -2.90 1.21
C PHE A 213 13.68 -1.96 1.53
N GLY A 214 14.85 -2.23 0.95
CA GLY A 214 16.03 -1.40 1.16
C GLY A 214 17.34 -2.12 0.94
N PHE A 215 18.40 -1.51 1.42
CA PHE A 215 19.76 -1.93 1.12
C PHE A 215 20.24 -3.02 2.07
N MET A 216 20.85 -4.07 1.51
CA MET A 216 21.53 -5.08 2.31
C MET A 216 22.78 -4.50 2.94
N ALA A 217 22.96 -4.71 4.24
CA ALA A 217 24.06 -4.20 5.02
C ALA A 217 24.76 -5.32 5.80
N VAL A 218 26.08 -5.22 5.87
CA VAL A 218 26.94 -6.14 6.62
C VAL A 218 27.70 -5.33 7.66
N SER A 219 27.56 -5.70 8.93
CA SER A 219 28.27 -5.06 10.03
C SER A 219 29.09 -6.06 10.83
N LYS A 220 30.36 -5.74 11.07
CA LYS A 220 31.25 -6.52 11.96
C LYS A 220 31.04 -6.19 13.44
N GLY A 221 30.28 -5.14 13.75
CA GLY A 221 30.01 -4.67 15.10
C GLY A 221 28.86 -5.41 15.78
N LYS A 222 28.41 -4.87 16.92
CA LYS A 222 27.19 -5.34 17.59
C LYS A 222 26.01 -5.24 16.62
N ALA A 223 25.30 -6.35 16.44
CA ALA A 223 24.08 -6.39 15.64
C ALA A 223 23.03 -5.44 16.25
N PRO A 224 22.48 -4.49 15.47
CA PRO A 224 21.38 -3.65 15.96
C PRO A 224 20.12 -4.49 16.15
N ALA A 225 19.20 -4.03 16.99
CA ALA A 225 17.95 -4.73 17.26
C ALA A 225 17.00 -4.66 16.05
N GLU A 226 16.14 -5.67 15.89
CA GLU A 226 15.11 -5.66 14.85
C GLU A 226 14.20 -4.43 15.01
N HIS A 227 13.85 -3.83 13.87
CA HIS A 227 13.07 -2.59 13.76
C HIS A 227 13.69 -1.34 14.42
N GLN A 228 14.94 -1.40 14.87
CA GLN A 228 15.62 -0.23 15.40
C GLN A 228 15.93 0.75 14.27
N TRP A 229 15.56 2.02 14.45
CA TRP A 229 15.92 3.08 13.51
C TRP A 229 17.39 3.46 13.62
N VAL A 230 18.08 3.40 12.50
CA VAL A 230 19.52 3.62 12.39
C VAL A 230 19.84 4.54 11.22
N THR A 231 20.86 5.37 11.40
CA THR A 231 21.56 6.03 10.31
C THR A 231 22.89 5.32 10.12
N VAL A 232 23.11 4.82 8.91
CA VAL A 232 24.26 4.01 8.54
C VAL A 232 25.13 4.78 7.57
N GLU A 233 26.42 4.85 7.87
CA GLU A 233 27.44 5.21 6.89
C GLU A 233 28.17 3.96 6.46
N ALA A 234 28.22 3.71 5.15
CA ALA A 234 28.78 2.49 4.59
C ALA A 234 29.53 2.75 3.29
N ARG A 235 30.33 1.77 2.86
CA ARG A 235 30.77 1.66 1.47
C ARG A 235 29.85 0.71 0.71
N LEU A 236 29.45 1.11 -0.49
CA LEU A 236 28.76 0.25 -1.45
C LEU A 236 29.79 -0.62 -2.15
N GLU A 237 29.76 -1.93 -1.96
CA GLU A 237 30.69 -2.85 -2.61
C GLU A 237 29.92 -4.06 -3.16
N ASN A 238 30.41 -4.66 -4.24
CA ASN A 238 29.83 -5.90 -4.74
C ASN A 238 30.15 -7.01 -3.75
N GLY A 239 29.12 -7.74 -3.32
CA GLY A 239 29.26 -8.81 -2.35
C GLY A 239 28.22 -9.89 -2.57
N THR A 240 28.50 -11.05 -2.00
CA THR A 240 27.51 -12.10 -1.79
C THR A 240 26.93 -11.92 -0.40
N TYR A 241 25.61 -11.95 -0.30
CA TYR A 241 24.88 -11.95 0.96
C TYR A 241 23.88 -13.11 1.00
N GLY A 242 23.48 -13.51 2.18
CA GLY A 242 22.55 -14.61 2.44
C GLY A 242 23.18 -15.75 3.20
N ALA A 243 22.33 -16.53 3.88
CA ALA A 243 22.72 -17.78 4.49
C ALA A 243 22.99 -18.85 3.41
N SER A 244 23.76 -19.89 3.78
CA SER A 244 24.07 -21.03 2.91
C SER A 244 22.81 -21.56 2.21
N GLY A 245 22.84 -21.63 0.88
CA GLY A 245 21.71 -22.07 0.04
C GLY A 245 20.71 -20.98 -0.35
N TYR A 246 20.85 -19.76 0.18
CA TYR A 246 20.04 -18.57 -0.17
C TYR A 246 20.91 -17.40 -0.62
N GLU A 247 22.14 -17.70 -1.06
CA GLU A 247 23.15 -16.72 -1.44
C GLU A 247 22.70 -15.94 -2.68
N ARG A 248 22.84 -14.61 -2.60
CA ARG A 248 22.60 -13.69 -3.71
C ARG A 248 23.80 -12.77 -3.88
N GLN A 249 24.10 -12.44 -5.13
CA GLN A 249 25.10 -11.43 -5.46
C GLN A 249 24.42 -10.08 -5.67
N GLY A 250 25.05 -9.01 -5.21
CA GLY A 250 24.56 -7.66 -5.40
C GLY A 250 25.44 -6.62 -4.74
N LEU A 251 24.96 -5.39 -4.71
CA LEU A 251 25.64 -4.30 -4.03
C LEU A 251 25.24 -4.31 -2.55
N VAL A 252 26.23 -4.33 -1.67
CA VAL A 252 26.07 -4.50 -0.22
C VAL A 252 26.71 -3.32 0.51
N LEU A 253 26.06 -2.85 1.56
CA LEU A 253 26.55 -1.82 2.46
C LEU A 253 27.52 -2.42 3.47
N HIS A 254 28.82 -2.22 3.26
CA HIS A 254 29.83 -2.49 4.27
C HIS A 254 29.85 -1.34 5.28
N VAL A 255 29.24 -1.58 6.44
CA VAL A 255 29.01 -0.55 7.46
C VAL A 255 30.35 -0.06 8.04
N ILE A 256 30.56 1.26 7.96
CA ILE A 256 31.68 1.98 8.59
C ILE A 256 31.26 2.43 9.99
N SER A 257 30.09 3.07 10.08
CA SER A 257 29.51 3.54 11.34
C SER A 257 27.99 3.41 11.31
N LEU A 258 27.42 3.24 12.49
CA LEU A 258 25.99 3.09 12.70
C LEU A 258 25.59 3.87 13.95
N HIS A 259 24.59 4.73 13.79
CA HIS A 259 24.05 5.54 14.88
C HIS A 259 22.55 5.28 15.02
N GLN A 260 22.09 5.00 16.23
CA GLN A 260 20.65 4.94 16.50
C GLN A 260 20.04 6.33 16.32
N THR A 261 18.94 6.39 15.60
CA THR A 261 18.19 7.63 15.39
C THR A 261 16.93 7.57 16.26
N LYS A 262 16.71 8.61 17.07
CA LYS A 262 15.50 8.73 17.90
C LYS A 262 14.32 9.30 17.11
N ASP A 263 14.61 10.17 16.16
CA ASP A 263 13.62 10.79 15.28
C ASP A 263 13.43 9.93 14.02
N ALA A 264 12.55 8.94 14.13
CA ALA A 264 12.21 8.04 13.04
C ALA A 264 11.47 8.80 11.92
N PRO A 265 11.97 8.77 10.67
CA PRO A 265 11.22 9.24 9.52
C PRO A 265 9.91 8.47 9.33
N THR A 266 8.83 9.18 9.04
CA THR A 266 7.50 8.59 8.83
C THR A 266 7.19 8.39 7.35
N GLY A 267 6.26 7.48 7.06
CA GLY A 267 5.68 7.26 5.74
C GLY A 267 6.19 6.03 5.01
N TYR A 268 5.38 5.55 4.06
CA TYR A 268 5.66 4.41 3.19
C TYR A 268 5.90 4.86 1.75
N PHE A 269 6.64 4.03 1.02
CA PHE A 269 6.87 4.21 -0.40
C PHE A 269 5.85 3.41 -1.22
N TYR A 270 5.45 3.97 -2.35
CA TYR A 270 4.64 3.29 -3.34
C TYR A 270 5.09 3.73 -4.72
N TRP A 271 4.87 2.89 -5.73
CA TRP A 271 5.13 3.30 -7.10
C TRP A 271 4.15 4.39 -7.52
N GLN A 272 4.58 5.37 -8.33
CA GLN A 272 3.69 6.41 -8.90
C GLN A 272 3.04 5.96 -10.22
#